data_AF-A0A101JMQ6-F1
#
_entry.id   AF-A0A101JMQ6-F1
#
_cell.length_a   1.000
_cell.length_b   1.000
_cell.length_c   1.000
_cell.angle_alpha   90.00
_cell.angle_beta   90.00
_cell.angle_gamma   90.00
#
_symmetry.space_group_name_H-M   'P 1'
#
loop_
_entity.id
_entity.type
_entity.pdbx_description
1 polymer ?
#
loop_
_entity_poly.entity_id
_entity_poly.type
_entity_poly.pdbx_seq_one_letter_code
_entity_poly.pdbx_strand_id
1 'polypeptide(L)'
;MPVTLRRRAWDWIATPLINVGPLQFGATHGDVVAALGGALAHETSGDNGRTGAEFRSIGVTAYYSDALSVGRLVCVAVDAFAGPRVSMNGSTLTGRPRSVVEQWTWDQTEIHDLSLIYTHVLDPVLAEFGLVIRAQHAGDAVFIRPVFIDRLADDVWSSVPSQEWKIS
;
A
#
# COMPACT_ATOMS: atom_id res chain seq x y z
N MET A 1 -8.72 31.44 2.99
CA MET A 1 -9.11 30.56 4.11
C MET A 1 -8.90 29.13 3.64
N PRO A 2 -7.90 28.37 4.13
CA PRO A 2 -7.81 26.97 3.78
C PRO A 2 -8.91 26.23 4.53
N VAL A 3 -9.74 25.49 3.80
CA VAL A 3 -10.66 24.52 4.39
C VAL A 3 -9.80 23.41 4.97
N THR A 4 -9.64 23.40 6.30
CA THR A 4 -9.08 22.25 7.01
C THR A 4 -10.11 21.14 6.94
N LEU A 5 -10.07 20.34 5.87
CA LEU A 5 -10.77 19.06 5.80
C LEU A 5 -10.31 18.25 7.02
N ARG A 6 -11.19 18.13 8.02
CA ARG A 6 -10.98 17.22 9.16
C ARG A 6 -10.93 15.81 8.58
N ARG A 7 -9.72 15.35 8.26
CA ARG A 7 -9.45 13.95 7.95
C ARG A 7 -9.88 13.12 9.15
N ARG A 8 -10.77 12.16 8.92
CA ARG A 8 -10.88 10.98 9.79
C ARG A 8 -9.63 10.15 9.50
N ALA A 9 -8.48 10.58 10.01
CA ALA A 9 -7.21 9.90 9.78
C ALA A 9 -7.13 8.72 10.74
N TRP A 10 -7.19 7.51 10.21
CA TRP A 10 -6.91 6.32 10.99
C TRP A 10 -5.38 6.20 11.07
N ASP A 11 -4.84 6.09 12.27
CA ASP A 11 -3.41 5.91 12.49
C ASP A 11 -3.11 4.41 12.50
N TRP A 12 -2.41 3.96 11.46
CA TRP A 12 -2.09 2.55 11.26
C TRP A 12 -0.59 2.34 11.42
N ILE A 13 -0.25 1.18 11.97
CA ILE A 13 1.12 0.68 12.01
C ILE A 13 1.17 -0.48 11.02
N ALA A 14 2.18 -0.49 10.15
CA ALA A 14 2.47 -1.63 9.29
C ALA A 14 3.62 -2.44 9.86
N THR A 15 3.41 -3.75 9.98
CA THR A 15 4.47 -4.71 10.30
C THR A 15 4.87 -5.41 9.00
N PRO A 16 6.14 -5.34 8.58
CA PRO A 16 6.67 -5.99 7.38
C PRO A 16 6.10 -7.38 7.14
N LEU A 17 5.55 -7.62 5.94
CA LEU A 17 5.04 -8.91 5.47
C LEU A 17 3.94 -9.57 6.34
N ILE A 18 3.46 -8.90 7.39
CA ILE A 18 2.47 -9.45 8.33
C ILE A 18 1.14 -8.70 8.21
N ASN A 19 1.15 -7.38 8.38
CA ASN A 19 -0.09 -6.60 8.36
C ASN A 19 0.13 -5.13 8.00
N VAL A 20 -0.96 -4.48 7.61
CA VAL A 20 -1.08 -3.03 7.41
C VAL A 20 -2.27 -2.54 8.22
N GLY A 21 -2.00 -2.02 9.43
CA GLY A 21 -3.06 -1.69 10.38
C GLY A 21 -3.88 -2.93 10.74
N PRO A 22 -5.21 -2.92 10.55
CA PRO A 22 -6.05 -4.08 10.85
C PRO A 22 -6.00 -5.16 9.77
N LEU A 23 -5.36 -4.91 8.62
CA LEU A 23 -5.38 -5.82 7.47
C LEU A 23 -4.21 -6.80 7.54
N GLN A 24 -4.51 -8.09 7.70
CA GLN A 24 -3.50 -9.16 7.75
C GLN A 24 -3.31 -9.77 6.36
N PHE A 25 -2.06 -9.97 5.94
CA PHE A 25 -1.80 -10.74 4.72
C PHE A 25 -2.28 -12.19 4.89
N GLY A 26 -2.79 -12.78 3.80
CA GLY A 26 -3.45 -14.09 3.83
C GLY A 26 -4.92 -14.07 4.32
N ALA A 27 -5.44 -12.93 4.77
CA ALA A 27 -6.85 -12.78 5.13
C ALA A 27 -7.77 -12.96 3.91
N THR A 28 -9.00 -13.45 4.13
CA THR A 28 -10.01 -13.50 3.08
C THR A 28 -10.64 -12.12 2.84
N HIS A 29 -11.41 -11.96 1.77
CA HIS A 29 -12.19 -10.74 1.55
C HIS A 29 -13.13 -10.42 2.73
N GLY A 30 -13.83 -11.44 3.26
CA GLY A 30 -14.73 -11.28 4.41
C GLY A 30 -14.00 -10.82 5.68
N ASP A 31 -12.80 -11.35 5.94
CA ASP A 31 -11.97 -10.94 7.07
C ASP A 31 -11.56 -9.46 6.95
N VAL A 32 -11.18 -9.01 5.74
CA VAL A 32 -10.83 -7.61 5.48
C VAL A 32 -12.04 -6.70 5.66
N VAL A 33 -13.21 -7.07 5.13
CA VAL A 33 -14.45 -6.31 5.33
C VAL A 33 -14.78 -6.18 6.83
N ALA A 34 -14.66 -7.28 7.59
CA ALA A 34 -14.88 -7.27 9.03
C ALA A 34 -13.87 -6.38 9.77
N ALA A 35 -12.58 -6.48 9.42
CA ALA A 35 -11.49 -5.66 9.98
C ALA A 35 -11.67 -4.16 9.72
N LEU A 36 -12.32 -3.80 8.60
CA LEU A 36 -12.67 -2.42 8.24
C LEU A 36 -14.06 -1.99 8.75
N GLY A 37 -14.68 -2.77 9.65
CA GLY A 37 -15.97 -2.43 10.26
C GLY A 37 -17.16 -2.56 9.31
N GLY A 38 -17.13 -3.51 8.38
CA GLY A 38 -18.20 -3.74 7.41
C GLY A 38 -18.19 -2.75 6.24
N ALA A 39 -17.03 -2.15 5.95
CA ALA A 39 -16.90 -1.21 4.85
C ALA A 39 -17.27 -1.87 3.51
N LEU A 40 -18.03 -1.15 2.68
CA LEU A 40 -18.39 -1.62 1.35
C LEU A 40 -17.18 -1.56 0.42
N ALA A 41 -16.88 -2.68 -0.21
CA ALA A 41 -15.90 -2.78 -1.27
C ALA A 41 -16.56 -2.56 -2.64
N HIS A 42 -15.86 -1.85 -3.52
CA HIS A 42 -16.09 -1.95 -4.96
C HIS A 42 -15.10 -2.95 -5.54
N GLU A 43 -15.58 -4.12 -5.92
CA GLU A 43 -14.75 -5.14 -6.56
C GLU A 43 -14.35 -4.69 -7.95
N THR A 44 -13.07 -4.84 -8.26
CA THR A 44 -12.50 -4.58 -9.58
C THR A 44 -11.82 -5.85 -10.05
N SER A 45 -12.08 -6.24 -11.30
CA SER A 45 -11.32 -7.33 -11.91
C SER A 45 -9.86 -6.89 -12.01
N GLY A 46 -8.98 -7.63 -11.34
CA GLY A 46 -7.53 -7.46 -11.46
C GLY A 46 -7.00 -8.18 -12.71
N ASP A 47 -5.79 -7.82 -13.13
CA ASP A 47 -5.06 -8.63 -14.10
C ASP A 47 -4.24 -9.71 -13.38
N ASN A 48 -3.80 -10.74 -14.12
CA ASN A 48 -2.92 -11.81 -13.64
C ASN A 48 -3.48 -12.69 -12.49
N GLY A 49 -4.78 -12.99 -12.51
CA GLY A 49 -5.41 -13.87 -11.51
C GLY A 49 -5.47 -13.25 -10.12
N ARG A 50 -5.65 -11.92 -10.06
CA ARG A 50 -5.94 -11.19 -8.83
C ARG A 50 -7.28 -10.50 -8.96
N THR A 51 -7.94 -10.31 -7.83
CA THR A 51 -9.15 -9.50 -7.71
C THR A 51 -8.88 -8.31 -6.79
N GLY A 52 -9.27 -7.11 -7.20
CA GLY A 52 -9.16 -5.88 -6.42
C GLY A 52 -10.44 -5.57 -5.67
N ALA A 53 -10.32 -4.91 -4.52
CA ALA A 53 -11.44 -4.41 -3.72
C ALA A 53 -11.11 -3.01 -3.19
N GLU A 54 -11.80 -2.00 -3.73
CA GLU A 54 -11.62 -0.62 -3.31
C GLU A 54 -12.55 -0.28 -2.13
N PHE A 55 -11.95 0.06 -0.99
CA PHE A 55 -12.65 0.56 0.20
C PHE A 55 -12.60 2.08 0.23
N ARG A 56 -13.37 2.73 -0.63
CA ARG A 56 -13.32 4.19 -0.85
C ARG A 56 -13.58 5.03 0.40
N SER A 57 -14.42 4.55 1.31
CA SER A 57 -14.69 5.23 2.59
C SER A 57 -13.48 5.22 3.55
N ILE A 58 -12.52 4.34 3.31
CA ILE A 58 -11.28 4.18 4.09
C ILE A 58 -10.06 4.73 3.33
N GLY A 59 -10.09 4.76 1.99
CA GLY A 59 -8.97 5.16 1.15
C GLY A 59 -7.91 4.06 1.01
N VAL A 60 -8.35 2.80 0.92
CA VAL A 60 -7.48 1.62 0.77
C VAL A 60 -8.02 0.75 -0.35
N THR A 61 -7.11 0.18 -1.15
CA THR A 61 -7.43 -0.89 -2.11
C THR A 61 -6.72 -2.16 -1.68
N ALA A 62 -7.50 -3.22 -1.49
CA ALA A 62 -7.01 -4.55 -1.16
C ALA A 62 -6.99 -5.42 -2.43
N TYR A 63 -5.97 -6.26 -2.57
CA TYR A 63 -5.84 -7.16 -3.70
C TYR A 63 -5.65 -8.59 -3.23
N TYR A 64 -6.40 -9.49 -3.84
CA TYR A 64 -6.46 -10.89 -3.49
C TYR A 64 -5.88 -11.74 -4.61
N SER A 65 -5.13 -12.77 -4.26
CA SER A 65 -4.67 -13.79 -5.21
C SER A 65 -5.73 -14.87 -5.38
N ASP A 66 -6.10 -15.14 -6.63
CA ASP A 66 -7.09 -16.16 -7.01
C ASP A 66 -6.43 -17.54 -7.25
N ALA A 67 -5.14 -17.67 -6.93
CA ALA A 67 -4.39 -18.93 -7.08
C ALA A 67 -4.91 -20.06 -6.17
N LEU A 68 -5.66 -19.73 -5.12
CA LEU A 68 -6.33 -20.66 -4.22
C LEU A 68 -7.84 -20.50 -4.38
N SER A 69 -8.60 -21.56 -4.08
CA SER A 69 -10.08 -21.59 -4.19
C SER A 69 -10.80 -20.48 -3.41
N VAL A 70 -10.13 -19.84 -2.45
CA VAL A 70 -10.59 -18.65 -1.75
C VAL A 70 -9.50 -17.59 -1.86
N GLY A 71 -9.84 -16.43 -2.40
CA GLY A 71 -8.93 -15.30 -2.57
C GLY A 71 -8.25 -14.89 -1.26
N ARG A 72 -6.92 -14.71 -1.29
CA ARG A 72 -6.11 -14.34 -0.12
C ARG A 72 -5.48 -12.98 -0.32
N LEU A 73 -5.54 -12.11 0.70
CA LEU A 73 -4.96 -10.79 0.65
C LEU A 73 -3.45 -10.90 0.44
N VAL A 74 -2.97 -10.35 -0.67
CA VAL A 74 -1.55 -10.34 -1.04
C VAL A 74 -0.99 -8.93 -1.19
N CYS A 75 -1.86 -7.93 -1.35
CA CYS A 75 -1.41 -6.56 -1.54
C CYS A 75 -2.43 -5.56 -0.97
N VAL A 76 -1.90 -4.48 -0.38
CA VAL A 76 -2.66 -3.35 0.17
C VAL A 76 -2.05 -2.06 -0.35
N ALA A 77 -2.83 -1.31 -1.11
CA ALA A 77 -2.48 0.03 -1.56
C ALA A 77 -3.21 1.08 -0.72
N VAL A 78 -2.49 2.11 -0.28
CA VAL A 78 -3.04 3.15 0.59
C VAL A 78 -3.03 4.48 -0.14
N ASP A 79 -4.20 5.12 -0.30
CA ASP A 79 -4.29 6.43 -0.95
C ASP A 79 -3.59 7.51 -0.12
N ALA A 80 -2.80 8.38 -0.77
CA ALA A 80 -2.03 9.41 -0.09
C ALA A 80 -2.90 10.50 0.57
N PHE A 81 -4.13 10.68 0.07
CA PHE A 81 -5.01 11.79 0.41
C PHE A 81 -6.18 11.40 1.32
N ALA A 82 -6.83 10.29 1.03
CA ALA A 82 -8.00 9.76 1.71
C ALA A 82 -7.67 8.61 2.66
N GLY A 83 -6.51 7.96 2.47
CA GLY A 83 -6.12 6.77 3.22
C GLY A 83 -5.68 7.04 4.67
N PRO A 84 -5.54 5.96 5.46
CA PRO A 84 -4.94 5.99 6.79
C PRO A 84 -3.50 6.52 6.77
N ARG A 85 -3.09 7.15 7.88
CA ARG A 85 -1.68 7.47 8.12
C ARG A 85 -0.96 6.21 8.55
N VAL A 86 -0.32 5.54 7.59
CA VAL A 86 0.44 4.33 7.87
C VAL A 86 1.87 4.70 8.27
N SER A 87 2.31 4.16 9.41
CA SER A 87 3.68 4.31 9.90
C SER A 87 4.40 2.96 9.95
N MET A 88 5.69 2.97 9.66
CA MET A 88 6.59 1.80 9.72
C MET A 88 7.93 2.26 10.29
N ASN A 89 8.53 1.46 11.17
CA ASN A 89 9.83 1.73 11.79
C ASN A 89 9.97 3.18 12.30
N GLY A 90 8.95 3.66 13.01
CA GLY A 90 8.94 4.99 13.63
C GLY A 90 8.62 6.17 12.72
N SER A 91 8.43 5.96 11.42
CA SER A 91 8.11 7.04 10.46
C SER A 91 6.77 6.84 9.77
N THR A 92 5.97 7.90 9.66
CA THR A 92 4.77 7.91 8.82
C THR A 92 5.18 7.97 7.35
N LEU A 93 4.56 7.12 6.52
CA LEU A 93 4.82 7.05 5.07
C LEU A 93 3.70 7.72 4.28
N THR A 94 2.44 7.42 4.59
CA THR A 94 1.29 7.89 3.79
C THR A 94 1.18 9.41 3.78
N GLY A 95 1.03 9.97 2.59
CA GLY A 95 0.78 11.40 2.39
C GLY A 95 1.98 12.28 2.76
N ARG A 96 3.19 11.71 2.89
CA ARG A 96 4.42 12.47 3.09
C ARG A 96 5.02 12.89 1.74
N PRO A 97 5.75 14.02 1.69
CA PRO A 97 6.52 14.38 0.52
C PRO A 97 7.50 13.28 0.14
N ARG A 98 7.67 13.05 -1.17
CA ARG A 98 8.58 12.02 -1.71
C ARG A 98 9.99 12.11 -1.12
N SER A 99 10.57 13.31 -1.03
CA SER A 99 11.92 13.52 -0.49
C SER A 99 12.09 13.05 0.96
N VAL A 100 11.06 13.19 1.80
CA VAL A 100 11.10 12.74 3.19
C VAL A 100 11.13 11.22 3.27
N VAL A 101 10.33 10.56 2.43
CA VAL A 101 10.24 9.10 2.44
C VAL A 101 11.44 8.47 1.74
N GLU A 102 11.98 9.10 0.70
CA GLU A 102 13.24 8.66 0.07
C GLU A 102 14.39 8.67 1.08
N GLN A 103 14.55 9.74 1.86
CA GLN A 103 15.57 9.78 2.92
C GLN A 103 15.34 8.65 3.93
N TRP A 104 14.11 8.46 4.39
CA TRP A 104 13.79 7.35 5.29
C TRP A 104 14.12 5.99 4.66
N THR A 105 13.85 5.78 3.37
CA THR A 105 14.20 4.55 2.65
C THR A 105 15.71 4.30 2.67
N TRP A 106 16.53 5.33 2.42
CA TRP A 106 17.98 5.23 2.54
C TRP A 106 18.41 4.85 3.97
N ASP A 107 17.86 5.53 4.97
CA ASP A 107 18.18 5.23 6.38
C ASP A 107 17.82 3.78 6.74
N GLN A 108 16.70 3.25 6.24
CA GLN A 108 16.33 1.85 6.47
C GLN A 108 17.29 0.86 5.82
N THR A 109 17.79 1.15 4.62
CA THR A 109 18.77 0.29 3.94
C THR A 109 20.07 0.21 4.72
N GLU A 110 20.51 1.31 5.34
CA GLU A 110 21.72 1.35 6.17
C GLU A 110 21.52 0.65 7.52
N ILE A 111 20.38 0.89 8.19
CA ILE A 111 20.10 0.33 9.53
C ILE A 111 19.90 -1.19 9.48
N HIS A 112 19.26 -1.69 8.43
CA HIS A 112 18.80 -3.07 8.35
C HIS A 112 19.52 -3.91 7.26
N ASP A 113 20.53 -3.35 6.60
CA ASP A 113 21.28 -3.98 5.50
C ASP A 113 20.36 -4.53 4.40
N LEU A 114 19.40 -3.70 3.97
CA LEU A 114 18.33 -4.09 3.04
C LEU A 114 18.74 -3.89 1.58
N SER A 115 18.21 -4.75 0.71
CA SER A 115 18.34 -4.56 -0.73
C SER A 115 17.33 -3.53 -1.24
N LEU A 116 17.83 -2.40 -1.73
CA LEU A 116 17.01 -1.42 -2.45
C LEU A 116 16.93 -1.77 -3.93
N ILE A 117 15.74 -2.11 -4.40
CA ILE A 117 15.46 -2.33 -5.82
C ILE A 117 14.48 -1.26 -6.33
N TYR A 118 14.31 -1.16 -7.65
CA TYR A 118 13.47 -0.15 -8.28
C TYR A 118 12.47 -0.78 -9.24
N THR A 119 11.28 -0.20 -9.29
CA THR A 119 10.27 -0.49 -10.31
C THR A 119 10.62 0.20 -11.65
N HIS A 120 9.85 -0.03 -12.71
CA HIS A 120 10.14 0.40 -14.08
C HIS A 120 9.84 1.87 -14.24
N VAL A 121 8.97 2.37 -13.37
CA VAL A 121 8.67 3.79 -13.16
C VAL A 121 9.57 4.42 -12.09
N LEU A 122 10.65 3.72 -11.69
CA LEU A 122 11.67 4.20 -10.74
C LEU A 122 11.12 4.51 -9.34
N ASP A 123 10.07 3.80 -8.93
CA ASP A 123 9.65 3.78 -7.52
C ASP A 123 10.55 2.83 -6.72
N PRO A 124 11.10 3.28 -5.57
CA PRO A 124 11.90 2.43 -4.69
C PRO A 124 11.09 1.28 -4.08
N VAL A 125 11.76 0.15 -3.85
CA VAL A 125 11.20 -1.05 -3.23
C VAL A 125 12.15 -1.57 -2.15
N LEU A 126 11.61 -1.75 -0.94
CA LEU A 126 12.27 -2.45 0.16
C LEU A 126 11.69 -3.85 0.24
N ALA A 127 12.43 -4.81 -0.32
CA ALA A 127 11.93 -6.14 -0.62
C ALA A 127 11.57 -6.93 0.63
N GLU A 128 12.46 -6.87 1.61
CA GLU A 128 12.36 -7.50 2.91
C GLU A 128 11.21 -6.91 3.74
N PHE A 129 10.76 -5.70 3.40
CA PHE A 129 9.59 -5.08 4.01
C PHE A 129 8.29 -5.29 3.22
N GLY A 130 8.37 -5.83 2.01
CA GLY A 130 7.24 -5.91 1.09
C GLY A 130 6.66 -4.53 0.83
N LEU A 131 7.50 -3.51 0.66
CA LEU A 131 7.07 -2.11 0.56
C LEU A 131 7.53 -1.50 -0.76
N VAL A 132 6.58 -0.98 -1.53
CA VAL A 132 6.81 -0.17 -2.73
C VAL A 132 6.43 1.28 -2.44
N ILE A 133 7.37 2.19 -2.63
CA ILE A 133 7.22 3.62 -2.38
C ILE A 133 6.62 4.29 -3.63
N ARG A 134 5.31 4.13 -3.82
CA ARG A 134 4.57 4.76 -4.94
C ARG A 134 4.27 6.23 -4.66
N ALA A 135 4.33 7.04 -5.70
CA ALA A 135 3.92 8.43 -5.69
C ALA A 135 2.47 8.63 -6.18
N GLN A 136 1.79 9.66 -5.65
CA GLN A 136 0.52 10.20 -6.12
C GLN A 136 0.65 11.71 -6.30
N HIS A 137 0.16 12.23 -7.43
CA HIS A 137 0.25 13.65 -7.74
C HIS A 137 -0.97 14.41 -7.22
N ALA A 138 -0.76 15.63 -6.74
CA ALA A 138 -1.80 16.62 -6.49
C ALA A 138 -1.33 17.98 -7.01
N GLY A 139 -1.62 18.23 -8.30
CA GLY A 139 -1.01 19.34 -9.02
C GLY A 139 0.51 19.18 -9.08
N ASP A 140 1.24 20.20 -8.61
CA ASP A 140 2.70 20.21 -8.61
C ASP A 140 3.32 19.44 -7.42
N ALA A 141 2.51 19.01 -6.45
CA ALA A 141 2.99 18.29 -5.28
C ALA A 141 2.91 16.77 -5.46
N VAL A 142 3.93 16.06 -4.97
CA VAL A 142 4.03 14.60 -5.02
C VAL A 142 4.06 14.03 -3.61
N PHE A 143 3.11 13.15 -3.32
CA PHE A 143 2.96 12.52 -2.01
C PHE A 143 3.05 11.00 -2.13
N ILE A 144 3.49 10.34 -1.06
CA ILE A 144 3.62 8.89 -1.05
C ILE A 144 2.28 8.21 -0.76
N ARG A 145 1.92 7.24 -1.61
CA ARG A 145 0.81 6.28 -1.45
C ARG A 145 1.39 4.87 -1.29
N PRO A 146 1.81 4.44 -0.08
CA PRO A 146 2.57 3.20 0.05
C PRO A 146 1.76 1.99 -0.43
N VAL A 147 2.43 1.07 -1.11
CA VAL A 147 1.87 -0.23 -1.51
C VAL A 147 2.63 -1.32 -0.75
N PHE A 148 1.90 -2.12 0.00
CA PHE A 148 2.43 -3.23 0.78
C PHE A 148 2.06 -4.56 0.14
N ILE A 149 2.98 -5.50 0.10
CA ILE A 149 2.81 -6.83 -0.51
C ILE A 149 3.28 -7.92 0.47
N ASP A 150 2.63 -9.08 0.44
CA ASP A 150 2.92 -10.22 1.31
C ASP A 150 4.22 -10.94 0.94
N ARG A 151 4.56 -10.90 -0.36
CA ARG A 151 5.84 -11.35 -0.91
C ARG A 151 6.10 -10.63 -2.23
N LEU A 152 7.38 -10.39 -2.52
CA LEU A 152 7.80 -10.17 -3.89
C LEU A 152 7.82 -11.51 -4.62
N ALA A 153 7.19 -11.54 -5.79
CA ALA A 153 7.46 -12.56 -6.80
C ALA A 153 8.89 -12.42 -7.33
N ASP A 154 9.35 -13.42 -8.10
CA ASP A 154 10.68 -13.43 -8.72
C ASP A 154 10.94 -12.16 -9.58
N ASP A 155 9.87 -11.49 -10.03
CA ASP A 155 9.92 -10.12 -10.55
C ASP A 155 8.92 -9.18 -9.83
N VAL A 156 9.34 -7.92 -9.65
CA VAL A 156 8.55 -6.88 -8.97
C VAL A 156 7.25 -6.56 -9.74
N TRP A 157 7.22 -6.75 -11.06
CA TRP A 157 6.05 -6.45 -11.91
C TRP A 157 4.86 -7.32 -11.58
N SER A 158 5.13 -8.61 -11.38
CA SER A 158 4.14 -9.60 -11.01
C SER A 158 3.67 -9.40 -9.57
N SER A 159 4.35 -8.59 -8.76
CA SER A 159 4.04 -8.41 -7.34
C SER A 159 3.04 -7.28 -7.09
N VAL A 160 3.08 -6.22 -7.91
CA VAL A 160 2.17 -5.08 -7.79
C VAL A 160 1.07 -5.17 -8.86
N PRO A 161 -0.22 -5.11 -8.49
CA PRO A 161 -1.34 -5.16 -9.44
C PRO A 161 -1.23 -4.09 -10.53
N SER A 162 -1.61 -4.43 -11.77
CA SER A 162 -1.45 -3.54 -12.94
C SER A 162 -2.18 -2.20 -12.77
N GLN A 163 -3.31 -2.23 -12.06
CA GLN A 163 -4.14 -1.09 -11.68
C GLN A 163 -3.34 -0.02 -10.95
N GLU A 164 -2.34 -0.41 -10.16
CA GLU A 164 -1.54 0.51 -9.38
C GLU A 164 -0.57 1.34 -10.25
N TRP A 165 -0.30 0.93 -11.48
CA TRP A 165 0.55 1.65 -12.44
C TRP A 165 -0.20 2.69 -13.27
N LYS A 166 -1.54 2.66 -13.27
CA LYS A 166 -2.33 3.68 -13.96
C LYS A 166 -2.09 5.02 -13.27
N ILE A 167 -1.66 6.02 -14.04
CA ILE A 167 -1.34 7.36 -13.53
C ILE A 167 -2.59 7.94 -12.87
N SER A 168 -2.46 8.33 -11.60
CA SER A 168 -3.47 9.03 -10.81
C SER A 168 -2.86 10.26 -10.17
#